data_AF-A0AAW1HF53-F1
#
_entry.id   AF-A0AAW1HF53-F1
#
_cell.length_a   1.000
_cell.length_b   1.000
_cell.length_c   1.000
_cell.angle_alpha   90.00
_cell.angle_beta   90.00
_cell.angle_gamma   90.00
#
_symmetry.space_group_name_H-M   'P 1'
#
loop_
_entity.id
_entity.type
_entity.pdbx_description
1 polymer ?
#
loop_
_entity_poly.entity_id
_entity_poly.type
_entity_poly.pdbx_seq_one_letter_code
_entity_poly.pdbx_strand_id
1 'polypeptide(L)'
;KIQNVIEDFEVRFQDFEKIKEIVEFTSFPFKKDLIAKRIGQKIADLFDMEQNVLENEIIILQSDLILQARKFEENFWEYVNREKYPKITKCSEYIYSCFESTYLCESAFSIGIFIFKID
;
A
#
# COMPACT_ATOMS: atom_id res chain seq x y z
N LYS A 1 -25.84 8.46 -19.94
CA LYS A 1 -25.96 7.10 -19.36
C LYS A 1 -24.60 6.45 -19.14
N ILE A 2 -23.78 6.22 -20.18
CA ILE A 2 -22.39 5.73 -19.98
C ILE A 2 -21.50 6.81 -19.34
N GLN A 3 -21.64 8.06 -19.78
CA GLN A 3 -20.84 9.18 -19.25
C GLN A 3 -20.95 9.33 -17.72
N ASN A 4 -22.17 9.29 -17.19
CA ASN A 4 -22.42 9.35 -15.75
C ASN A 4 -21.78 8.18 -14.99
N VAL A 5 -21.68 6.99 -15.61
CA VAL A 5 -21.03 5.82 -14.99
C VAL A 5 -19.51 6.01 -14.94
N ILE A 6 -18.93 6.60 -15.99
CA ILE A 6 -17.50 6.93 -16.03
C ILE A 6 -17.17 7.97 -14.97
N GLU A 7 -17.95 9.05 -14.89
CA GLU A 7 -17.76 10.12 -13.89
C GLU A 7 -17.91 9.58 -12.46
N ASP A 8 -18.92 8.73 -12.21
CA ASP A 8 -19.12 8.10 -10.89
C ASP A 8 -17.95 7.17 -10.53
N PHE A 9 -17.38 6.47 -11.52
CA PHE A 9 -16.17 5.67 -11.34
C PHE A 9 -14.97 6.57 -11.01
N GLU A 10 -14.67 7.58 -11.82
CA GLU A 10 -13.53 8.49 -11.57
C GLU A 10 -13.61 9.15 -10.18
N VAL A 11 -14.80 9.59 -9.76
CA VAL A 11 -15.03 10.15 -8.42
C VAL A 11 -14.80 9.11 -7.32
N ARG A 12 -15.25 7.87 -7.50
CA ARG A 12 -15.08 6.80 -6.50
C ARG A 12 -13.63 6.33 -6.37
N PHE A 13 -12.86 6.37 -7.47
CA PHE A 13 -11.48 5.89 -7.48
C PHE A 13 -10.44 7.02 -7.34
N GLN A 14 -10.87 8.28 -7.18
CA GLN A 14 -9.95 9.41 -6.96
C GLN A 14 -9.02 9.23 -5.76
N ASP A 15 -9.46 8.49 -4.73
CA ASP A 15 -8.66 8.21 -3.54
C ASP A 15 -7.50 7.24 -3.83
N PHE A 16 -7.59 6.42 -4.87
CA PHE A 16 -6.47 5.57 -5.30
C PHE A 16 -5.29 6.39 -5.83
N GLU A 17 -5.56 7.54 -6.46
CA GLU A 17 -4.48 8.45 -6.88
C GLU A 17 -3.71 9.03 -5.67
N LYS A 18 -4.35 9.16 -4.50
CA LYS A 18 -3.68 9.61 -3.27
C LYS A 18 -2.67 8.58 -2.76
N ILE A 19 -2.99 7.29 -2.88
CA ILE A 19 -2.16 6.19 -2.37
C ILE A 19 -1.23 5.57 -3.43
N LYS A 20 -1.38 5.92 -4.70
CA LYS A 20 -0.64 5.31 -5.84
C LYS A 20 0.86 5.21 -5.64
N GLU A 21 1.50 6.28 -5.18
CA GLU A 21 2.95 6.28 -4.92
C GLU A 21 3.33 5.41 -3.71
N ILE A 22 2.43 5.28 -2.73
CA ILE A 22 2.60 4.40 -1.58
C ILE A 22 2.50 2.94 -2.04
N VAL A 23 1.53 2.63 -2.90
CA VAL A 23 1.37 1.31 -3.53
C VAL A 23 2.59 0.95 -4.39
N GLU A 24 3.09 1.91 -5.15
CA GLU A 24 4.31 1.73 -5.93
C GLU A 24 5.51 1.45 -5.04
N PHE A 25 5.65 2.18 -3.93
CA PHE A 25 6.69 1.92 -2.93
C PHE A 25 6.54 0.54 -2.29
N THR A 26 5.33 0.12 -1.90
CA THR A 26 5.13 -1.20 -1.28
C THR A 26 5.38 -2.34 -2.25
N SER A 27 5.16 -2.12 -3.56
CA SER A 27 5.42 -3.09 -4.61
C SER A 27 6.89 -3.12 -5.06
N PHE A 28 7.55 -1.96 -5.05
CA PHE A 28 8.92 -1.78 -5.54
C PHE A 28 9.75 -0.91 -4.58
N PRO A 29 10.07 -1.39 -3.36
CA PRO A 29 10.67 -0.57 -2.30
C PRO A 29 12.04 0.01 -2.65
N PHE A 30 12.75 -0.59 -3.62
CA PHE A 30 14.08 -0.18 -4.08
C PHE A 30 14.07 0.53 -5.45
N LYS A 31 12.91 1.00 -5.93
CA LYS A 31 12.83 1.74 -7.19
C LYS A 31 13.59 3.08 -7.07
N LYS A 32 14.50 3.36 -8.01
CA LYS A 32 15.50 4.45 -7.89
C LYS A 32 14.92 5.87 -7.90
N ASP A 33 13.74 6.04 -8.49
CA ASP A 33 13.02 7.31 -8.60
C ASP A 33 12.09 7.58 -7.39
N LEU A 34 11.99 6.64 -6.44
CA LEU A 34 11.26 6.85 -5.19
C LEU A 34 12.12 7.64 -4.21
N ILE A 35 11.75 8.91 -4.02
CA ILE A 35 12.42 9.82 -3.08
C ILE A 35 11.86 9.57 -1.68
N ALA A 36 12.72 9.13 -0.74
CA ALA A 36 12.33 8.79 0.63
C ALA A 36 11.53 9.91 1.33
N LYS A 37 11.95 11.17 1.18
CA LYS A 37 11.24 12.34 1.72
C LYS A 37 9.80 12.46 1.20
N ARG A 38 9.60 12.24 -0.11
CA ARG A 38 8.29 12.36 -0.77
C ARG A 38 7.35 11.24 -0.32
N ILE A 39 7.86 10.01 -0.28
CA ILE A 39 7.10 8.84 0.17
C ILE A 39 6.80 8.94 1.67
N GLY A 40 7.79 9.32 2.48
CA GLY A 40 7.65 9.56 3.90
C GLY A 40 6.57 10.60 4.22
N GLN A 41 6.52 11.71 3.48
CA GLN A 41 5.44 12.70 3.61
C GLN A 41 4.07 12.09 3.31
N LYS A 42 3.93 11.38 2.18
CA LYS A 42 2.64 10.79 1.78
C LYS A 42 2.12 9.77 2.79
N ILE A 43 3.00 8.92 3.32
CA ILE A 43 2.65 7.94 4.35
C ILE A 43 2.31 8.66 5.67
N ALA A 44 3.08 9.68 6.04
CA ALA A 44 2.82 10.50 7.23
C ALA A 44 1.44 11.16 7.17
N ASP A 45 1.10 11.79 6.05
CA ASP A 45 -0.19 12.46 5.85
C ASP A 45 -1.36 11.48 5.86
N LEU A 46 -1.19 10.28 5.29
CA LEU A 46 -2.24 9.28 5.20
C LEU A 46 -2.54 8.59 6.54
N PHE A 47 -1.52 8.36 7.36
CA PHE A 47 -1.62 7.56 8.58
C PHE A 47 -1.40 8.32 9.89
N ASP A 48 -1.27 9.65 9.81
CA ASP A 48 -0.95 10.51 10.95
C ASP A 48 0.31 10.02 11.69
N MET A 49 1.39 9.81 10.93
CA MET A 49 2.67 9.34 11.44
C MET A 49 3.73 10.43 11.36
N GLU A 50 4.73 10.38 12.24
CA GLU A 50 5.86 11.31 12.17
C GLU A 50 6.75 11.05 10.95
N GLN A 51 6.76 12.01 10.01
CA GLN A 51 7.47 11.97 8.74
C GLN A 51 8.97 11.70 8.87
N ASN A 52 9.68 12.38 9.79
CA ASN A 52 11.14 12.27 9.88
C ASN A 52 11.59 10.83 10.18
N VAL A 53 10.84 10.12 11.02
CA VAL A 53 11.13 8.72 11.34
C VAL A 53 10.80 7.83 10.15
N LEU A 54 9.70 8.08 9.44
CA LEU A 54 9.35 7.34 8.21
C LEU A 54 10.42 7.51 7.13
N GLU A 55 10.85 8.74 6.88
CA GLU A 55 11.92 9.03 5.92
C GLU A 55 13.21 8.29 6.27
N ASN A 56 13.60 8.30 7.55
CA ASN A 56 14.75 7.55 8.03
C ASN A 56 14.57 6.03 7.85
N GLU A 57 13.41 5.47 8.21
CA GLU A 57 13.13 4.04 7.99
C GLU A 57 13.25 3.65 6.51
N ILE A 58 12.72 4.48 5.60
CA ILE A 58 12.80 4.25 4.15
C ILE A 58 14.26 4.29 3.67
N ILE A 59 15.04 5.29 4.09
CA ILE A 59 16.47 5.41 3.72
C ILE A 59 17.26 4.19 4.21
N ILE A 60 17.04 3.78 5.47
CA ILE A 60 17.71 2.63 6.07
C ILE A 60 17.30 1.34 5.36
N LEU A 61 16.02 1.16 5.01
CA LEU A 61 15.57 -0.01 4.24
C LEU A 61 16.21 -0.04 2.86
N GLN A 62 16.21 1.08 2.13
CA GLN A 62 16.76 1.17 0.78
C GLN A 62 18.29 0.95 0.74
N SER A 63 18.97 1.21 1.86
CA SER A 63 20.40 0.98 2.04
C SER A 63 20.75 -0.44 2.51
N ASP A 64 19.75 -1.25 2.87
CA ASP A 64 19.96 -2.61 3.38
C ASP A 64 20.20 -3.58 2.21
N LEU A 65 21.45 -4.02 2.05
CA LEU A 65 21.86 -4.90 0.96
C LEU A 65 21.20 -6.29 1.03
N ILE A 66 20.88 -6.77 2.24
CA ILE A 66 20.25 -8.08 2.42
C ILE A 66 18.80 -8.01 1.93
N LEU A 67 18.07 -6.97 2.33
CA LEU A 67 16.72 -6.73 1.83
C LEU A 67 16.73 -6.44 0.33
N GLN A 68 17.71 -5.69 -0.17
CA GLN A 68 17.82 -5.38 -1.60
C GLN A 68 18.05 -6.64 -2.45
N ALA A 69 18.81 -7.62 -1.95
CA ALA A 69 19.00 -8.90 -2.64
C ALA A 69 17.70 -9.70 -2.80
N ARG A 70 16.72 -9.46 -1.91
CA ARG A 70 15.41 -10.15 -1.86
C ARG A 70 14.27 -9.35 -2.50
N LYS A 71 14.56 -8.22 -3.14
CA LYS A 71 13.56 -7.25 -3.64
C LYS A 71 12.54 -7.79 -4.66
N PHE A 72 12.77 -8.97 -5.23
CA PHE A 72 11.89 -9.62 -6.19
C PHE A 72 11.12 -10.82 -5.61
N GLU A 73 11.32 -11.13 -4.33
CA GLU A 73 10.56 -12.17 -3.65
C GLU A 73 9.14 -11.66 -3.36
N GLU A 74 8.12 -12.49 -3.66
CA GLU A 74 6.71 -12.13 -3.48
C GLU A 74 6.37 -11.80 -2.02
N ASN A 75 7.02 -12.49 -1.08
CA ASN A 75 6.87 -12.29 0.36
C ASN A 75 7.93 -11.36 0.95
N PHE A 76 8.46 -10.41 0.18
CA PHE A 76 9.51 -9.47 0.61
C PHE A 76 9.30 -8.91 2.03
N TRP A 77 8.07 -8.48 2.33
CA TRP A 77 7.72 -7.85 3.61
C TRP A 77 7.79 -8.79 4.82
N GLU A 78 7.83 -10.12 4.62
CA GLU A 78 8.08 -11.08 5.70
C GLU A 78 9.54 -11.06 6.21
N TYR A 79 10.47 -10.58 5.38
CA TYR A 79 11.88 -10.44 5.76
C TYR A 79 12.21 -9.09 6.39
N VAL A 80 11.28 -8.14 6.34
CA VAL A 80 11.45 -6.81 6.94
C VAL A 80 11.20 -6.91 8.45
N ASN A 81 12.25 -6.67 9.25
CA ASN A 81 12.14 -6.75 10.71
C ASN A 81 11.21 -5.64 11.25
N ARG A 82 10.10 -6.05 11.87
CA ARG A 82 9.05 -5.13 12.35
C ARG A 82 9.50 -4.20 13.47
N GLU A 83 10.46 -4.62 14.29
CA GLU A 83 11.00 -3.79 15.38
C GLU A 83 11.96 -2.72 14.85
N LYS A 84 12.71 -3.04 13.78
CA LYS A 84 13.63 -2.11 13.10
C LYS A 84 12.88 -1.14 12.19
N TYR A 85 11.76 -1.56 11.62
CA TYR A 85 11.01 -0.84 10.59
C TYR A 85 9.50 -0.72 10.90
N PRO A 86 9.10 -0.26 12.10
CA PRO A 86 7.72 -0.37 12.56
C PRO A 86 6.73 0.43 11.71
N LYS A 87 7.10 1.63 11.24
CA LYS A 87 6.17 2.51 10.52
C LYS A 87 5.96 2.05 9.08
N ILE A 88 7.03 1.70 8.37
CA ILE A 88 6.91 1.20 6.99
C ILE A 88 6.29 -0.20 6.94
N THR A 89 6.51 -1.05 7.96
CA THR A 89 5.82 -2.34 8.07
C THR A 89 4.31 -2.11 8.21
N LYS A 90 3.89 -1.25 9.14
CA LYS A 90 2.47 -0.91 9.31
C LYS A 90 1.85 -0.33 8.04
N CYS A 91 2.59 0.50 7.30
CA CYS A 91 2.16 1.00 6.00
C CYS A 91 1.95 -0.14 4.99
N SER A 92 2.89 -1.08 4.89
CA SER A 92 2.77 -2.22 3.97
C SER A 92 1.55 -3.07 4.30
N GLU A 93 1.34 -3.40 5.58
CA GLU A 93 0.20 -4.19 6.06
C GLU A 93 -1.13 -3.52 5.74
N TYR A 94 -1.22 -2.19 5.94
CA TYR A 94 -2.42 -1.45 5.57
C TYR A 94 -2.71 -1.57 4.07
N ILE A 95 -1.70 -1.31 3.23
CA ILE A 95 -1.87 -1.39 1.78
C ILE A 95 -2.29 -2.79 1.35
N TYR A 96 -1.65 -3.85 1.88
CA TYR A 96 -2.05 -5.23 1.62
C TYR A 96 -3.48 -5.50 2.07
N SER A 97 -3.89 -5.02 3.25
CA SER A 97 -5.27 -5.19 3.72
C SER A 97 -6.31 -4.52 2.80
N CYS A 98 -5.98 -3.38 2.18
CA CYS A 98 -6.85 -2.73 1.21
C CYS A 98 -7.04 -3.60 -0.04
N PHE A 99 -5.99 -4.25 -0.53
CA PHE A 99 -6.08 -5.10 -1.73
C PHE A 99 -6.62 -6.50 -1.45
N GLU A 100 -6.28 -7.10 -0.31
CA GLU A 100 -6.88 -8.37 0.12
C GLU A 100 -8.36 -8.23 0.39
N SER A 101 -8.79 -7.16 1.06
CA SER A 101 -10.22 -6.90 1.25
C SER A 101 -10.94 -6.62 -0.07
N THR A 102 -10.29 -5.95 -1.02
CA THR A 102 -10.84 -5.76 -2.37
C THR A 102 -10.97 -7.10 -3.10
N TYR A 103 -9.92 -7.93 -3.10
CA TYR A 103 -9.93 -9.27 -3.69
C TYR A 103 -10.98 -10.18 -3.05
N LEU A 104 -11.11 -10.15 -1.71
CA LEU A 104 -12.11 -10.93 -0.99
C LEU A 104 -13.53 -10.44 -1.28
N CYS A 105 -13.75 -9.13 -1.36
CA CYS A 105 -15.04 -8.56 -1.75
C CYS A 105 -15.39 -8.91 -3.21
N GLU A 106 -14.44 -8.79 -4.14
CA GLU A 106 -14.61 -9.15 -5.55
C GLU A 106 -14.85 -10.65 -5.73
N SER A 107 -14.12 -11.48 -4.98
CA SER A 107 -14.30 -12.93 -4.96
C SER A 107 -15.66 -13.31 -4.36
N ALA A 108 -16.06 -12.73 -3.23
CA ALA A 108 -17.37 -12.96 -2.63
C ALA A 108 -18.52 -12.52 -3.52
N PHE A 109 -18.36 -11.41 -4.25
CA PHE A 109 -19.34 -10.92 -5.23
C PHE A 109 -19.40 -11.82 -6.47
N SER A 110 -18.24 -12.31 -6.95
CA SER A 110 -18.14 -13.21 -8.10
C SER A 110 -18.64 -14.64 -7.79
N ILE A 111 -18.50 -15.08 -6.54
CA ILE A 111 -18.99 -16.38 -6.04
C ILE A 111 -20.46 -16.31 -5.58
N GLY A 112 -21.04 -15.11 -5.48
CA GLY A 112 -22.45 -14.92 -5.14
C GLY A 112 -22.80 -15.11 -3.65
N ILE A 113 -21.86 -14.85 -2.72
CA ILE A 113 -22.14 -14.86 -1.26
C ILE A 113 -22.81 -13.54 -0.82
N PHE A 114 -23.71 -13.02 -1.64
CA PHE A 114 -24.73 -12.04 -1.26
C PHE A 114 -26.12 -12.63 -1.56
N ILE A 115 -26.38 -13.86 -1.11
CA ILE A 115 -27.75 -14.30 -0.90
C ILE A 115 -28.14 -13.84 0.50
N PHE A 116 -29.02 -12.83 0.52
CA PHE A 116 -29.89 -12.39 1.62
C PHE A 116 -29.78 -13.21 2.91
N LYS A 117 -29.31 -12.54 3.97
CA LYS A 117 -29.79 -12.85 5.32
C LYS A 117 -30.37 -11.57 5.92
N ILE A 118 -31.57 -11.25 5.46
CA ILE A 118 -32.56 -10.59 6.31
C ILE A 118 -33.24 -11.76 7.02
N ASP A 119 -32.91 -11.94 8.30
CA ASP A 119 -33.81 -12.50 9.31
C ASP A 119 -33.94 -11.44 10.41
#